data_AF-A0A0M2ZY20-F1
#
_entry.id   AF-A0A0M2ZY20-F1
#
_cell.length_a   1.000
_cell.length_b   1.000
_cell.length_c   1.000
_cell.angle_alpha   90.00
_cell.angle_beta   90.00
_cell.angle_gamma   90.00
#
_symmetry.space_group_name_H-M   'P 1'
#
loop_
_entity.id
_entity.type
_entity.pdbx_description
1 polymer ?
#
loop_
_entity_poly.entity_id
_entity_poly.type
_entity_poly.pdbx_seq_one_letter_code
_entity_poly.pdbx_strand_id
1 'polypeptide(L)'
;MANFVLNAQAREVAQQGKGSSRRLRHAAQIPAIIYGGSAEPVAVTLELREIVKALENNAFFEEVIEIKIGDKVENVKIQALQRHPAKNTPMHADFKRA
;
A
#
# COMPACT_ATOMS: atom_id res chain seq x y z
N MET A 1 -18.59 1.25 11.39
CA MET A 1 -17.34 0.57 11.00
C MET A 1 -17.14 0.85 9.53
N ALA A 2 -16.10 1.60 9.18
CA ALA A 2 -15.83 1.92 7.79
C ALA A 2 -14.95 0.81 7.23
N ASN A 3 -15.47 -0.02 6.33
CA ASN A 3 -14.63 -1.04 5.71
C ASN A 3 -13.73 -0.38 4.66
N PHE A 4 -12.43 -0.32 4.96
CA PHE A 4 -11.44 0.16 4.00
C PHE A 4 -11.04 -0.98 3.06
N VAL A 5 -11.33 -0.79 1.78
CA VAL A 5 -10.94 -1.73 0.72
C VAL A 5 -10.02 -0.98 -0.25
N LEU A 6 -8.82 -1.54 -0.46
CA LEU A 6 -7.83 -1.00 -1.39
C LEU A 6 -7.55 -2.01 -2.50
N ASN A 7 -7.49 -1.53 -3.74
CA ASN A 7 -7.14 -2.36 -4.87
C ASN A 7 -5.64 -2.33 -5.10
N ALA A 8 -5.06 -3.51 -5.29
CA ALA A 8 -3.63 -3.69 -5.42
C ALA A 8 -3.25 -4.59 -6.60
N GLN A 9 -2.11 -4.29 -7.21
CA GLN A 9 -1.51 -5.13 -8.23
C GLN A 9 -0.22 -5.74 -7.69
N ALA A 10 -0.05 -7.06 -7.85
CA ALA A 10 1.19 -7.74 -7.46
C ALA A 10 2.37 -7.20 -8.29
N ARG A 11 3.54 -7.08 -7.66
CA ARG A 11 4.77 -6.59 -8.31
C ARG A 11 5.80 -7.70 -8.42
N GLU A 12 6.12 -8.07 -9.65
CA GLU A 12 7.20 -9.01 -9.94
C GLU A 12 8.57 -8.46 -9.50
N VAL A 13 9.51 -9.36 -9.22
CA VAL A 13 10.89 -9.01 -8.80
C VAL A 13 11.59 -8.10 -9.83
N ALA A 14 11.37 -8.33 -11.13
CA ALA A 14 11.90 -7.49 -12.21
C ALA A 14 11.38 -6.05 -12.18
N GLN A 15 10.23 -5.81 -11.55
CA GLN A 15 9.60 -4.49 -11.41
C GLN A 15 9.90 -3.83 -10.06
N GLN A 16 10.90 -4.33 -9.32
CA GLN A 16 11.38 -3.73 -8.08
C GLN A 16 12.60 -2.82 -8.32
N GLY A 17 13.02 -2.10 -7.28
CA GLY A 17 14.17 -1.20 -7.33
C GLY A 17 13.85 0.26 -7.69
N LYS A 18 14.89 1.10 -7.68
CA LYS A 18 14.80 2.57 -7.71
C LYS A 18 14.09 3.10 -8.96
N GLY A 19 14.46 2.62 -10.14
CA GLY A 19 13.92 3.10 -11.42
C GLY A 19 12.44 2.77 -11.56
N SER A 20 12.05 1.53 -11.24
CA SER A 20 10.66 1.08 -11.30
C SER A 20 9.78 1.86 -10.31
N SER A 21 10.20 1.96 -9.04
CA SER A 21 9.45 2.70 -8.02
C SER A 21 9.31 4.19 -8.34
N ARG A 22 10.26 4.78 -9.09
CA ARG A 22 10.13 6.17 -9.58
C ARG A 22 9.08 6.27 -10.68
N ARG A 23 9.06 5.33 -11.63
CA ARG A 23 8.05 5.30 -12.71
C ARG A 23 6.63 5.15 -12.16
N LEU A 24 6.42 4.26 -11.19
CA LEU A 24 5.13 4.10 -10.50
C LEU A 24 4.63 5.43 -9.89
N ARG A 25 5.50 6.12 -9.16
CA ARG A 25 5.17 7.43 -8.56
C ARG A 25 4.84 8.50 -9.59
N HIS A 26 5.45 8.46 -10.77
CA HIS A 26 5.09 9.34 -11.89
C HIS A 26 3.74 8.98 -12.52
N ALA A 27 3.35 7.70 -12.47
CA ALA A 27 2.07 7.19 -12.96
C ALA A 27 0.93 7.26 -11.91
N ALA A 28 1.05 8.13 -10.89
CA ALA A 28 0.08 8.27 -9.80
C ALA A 28 -0.20 6.97 -9.02
N GLN A 29 0.82 6.12 -8.89
CA GLN A 29 0.78 4.91 -8.08
C GLN A 29 1.88 4.92 -7.02
N ILE A 30 1.69 4.19 -5.93
CA ILE A 30 2.70 4.02 -4.89
C ILE A 30 3.09 2.55 -4.72
N PRO A 31 4.38 2.26 -4.55
CA PRO A 31 4.82 0.95 -4.08
C PRO A 31 4.41 0.72 -2.62
N ALA A 32 4.05 -0.51 -2.29
CA ALA A 32 3.80 -0.95 -0.93
C ALA A 32 4.29 -2.38 -0.71
N ILE A 33 4.42 -2.77 0.55
CA ILE A 33 4.80 -4.12 0.98
C ILE A 33 3.79 -4.63 2.02
N ILE A 34 3.39 -5.89 1.87
CA ILE A 34 2.59 -6.60 2.87
C ILE A 34 3.44 -7.71 3.45
N TYR A 35 3.53 -7.79 4.79
CA TYR A 35 4.31 -8.81 5.47
C TYR A 35 3.66 -9.21 6.81
N GLY A 36 4.23 -10.22 7.47
CA GLY A 36 3.77 -10.68 8.78
C GLY A 36 3.16 -12.08 8.74
N GLY A 37 3.01 -12.67 9.92
CA GLY A 37 2.64 -14.08 10.08
C GLY A 37 3.75 -15.02 9.60
N SER A 38 3.35 -16.19 9.12
CA SER A 38 4.24 -17.20 8.50
C SER A 38 4.31 -17.10 6.97
N ALA A 39 3.52 -16.21 6.36
CA ALA A 39 3.47 -16.04 4.92
C ALA A 39 4.58 -15.11 4.41
N GLU A 40 5.06 -15.36 3.19
CA GLU A 40 6.09 -14.54 2.56
C GLU A 40 5.62 -13.08 2.37
N PRO A 41 6.53 -12.10 2.44
CA PRO A 41 6.23 -10.72 2.08
C PRO A 41 5.85 -10.57 0.61
N VAL A 42 4.80 -9.80 0.34
CA VAL A 42 4.31 -9.56 -1.03
C VAL A 42 4.43 -8.09 -1.37
N ALA A 43 5.17 -7.78 -2.44
CA ALA A 43 5.28 -6.44 -2.98
C ALA A 43 4.06 -6.13 -3.85
N VAL A 44 3.42 -4.99 -3.61
CA VAL A 44 2.22 -4.56 -4.33
C VAL A 44 2.31 -3.11 -4.77
N THR A 45 1.48 -2.74 -5.73
CA THR A 45 1.26 -1.38 -6.20
C THR A 45 -0.15 -0.95 -5.82
N LEU A 46 -0.29 0.29 -5.32
CA LEU A 46 -1.56 0.89 -4.93
C LEU A 46 -1.77 2.20 -5.71
N GLU A 47 -3.03 2.56 -5.97
CA GLU A 47 -3.33 3.86 -6.55
C GLU A 47 -3.16 4.99 -5.53
N LEU A 48 -2.49 6.08 -5.93
CA LEU A 48 -2.25 7.21 -5.05
C LEU A 48 -3.57 7.85 -4.57
N ARG A 49 -4.58 7.93 -5.45
CA ARG A 49 -5.87 8.53 -5.13
C ARG A 49 -6.61 7.75 -4.05
N GLU A 50 -6.65 6.42 -4.15
CA GLU A 50 -7.30 5.56 -3.15
C GLU A 50 -6.63 5.73 -1.77
N ILE A 51 -5.29 5.71 -1.74
CA ILE A 51 -4.52 5.84 -0.49
C ILE A 51 -4.70 7.22 0.13
N VAL A 52 -4.60 8.29 -0.66
CA VAL A 52 -4.82 9.64 -0.13
C VAL A 52 -6.22 9.77 0.45
N LYS A 53 -7.24 9.21 -0.22
CA LYS A 53 -8.61 9.25 0.28
C LYS A 53 -8.78 8.47 1.58
N ALA A 54 -8.15 7.31 1.71
CA ALA A 54 -8.19 6.51 2.92
C ALA A 54 -7.49 7.22 4.09
N LEU A 55 -6.35 7.86 3.83
CA LEU A 55 -5.56 8.59 4.83
C LEU A 55 -6.25 9.86 5.37
N GLU A 56 -7.31 10.36 4.73
CA GLU A 56 -8.13 11.46 5.26
C GLU A 56 -8.92 11.05 6.50
N ASN A 57 -9.20 9.75 6.67
CA ASN A 57 -9.93 9.24 7.81
C ASN A 57 -8.97 8.65 8.84
N ASN A 58 -8.93 9.23 10.06
CA ASN A 58 -8.07 8.74 11.14
C ASN A 58 -8.33 7.27 11.53
N ALA A 59 -9.55 6.77 11.33
CA ALA A 59 -9.88 5.36 11.59
C ALA A 59 -9.01 4.39 10.77
N PHE A 60 -8.48 4.82 9.62
CA PHE A 60 -7.62 4.03 8.75
C PHE A 60 -6.33 3.53 9.44
N PHE A 61 -5.81 4.26 10.43
CA PHE A 61 -4.61 3.87 11.16
C PHE A 61 -4.88 2.82 12.24
N GLU A 62 -6.14 2.67 12.66
CA GLU A 62 -6.53 1.83 13.79
C GLU A 62 -7.26 0.55 13.34
N GLU A 63 -8.08 0.66 12.30
CA GLU A 63 -8.91 -0.41 11.77
C GLU A 63 -8.12 -1.41 10.90
N VAL A 64 -8.71 -2.59 10.70
CA VAL A 64 -8.22 -3.59 9.74
C VAL A 64 -8.66 -3.18 8.33
N ILE A 65 -7.73 -3.27 7.39
CA ILE A 65 -7.88 -2.88 5.99
C ILE A 65 -7.86 -4.14 5.14
N GLU A 66 -8.76 -4.21 4.16
CA GLU A 66 -8.76 -5.26 3.14
C GLU A 66 -7.97 -4.78 1.92
N ILE A 67 -6.90 -5.49 1.56
CA ILE A 67 -6.18 -5.27 0.30
C ILE A 67 -6.52 -6.39 -0.68
N LYS A 68 -7.07 -6.04 -1.83
CA LYS A 68 -7.42 -6.96 -2.91
C LYS A 68 -6.30 -7.04 -3.93
N ILE A 69 -5.70 -8.22 -4.11
CA ILE A 69 -4.62 -8.50 -5.06
C ILE A 69 -5.14 -9.52 -6.06
N GLY A 70 -5.73 -9.04 -7.16
CA GLY A 70 -6.49 -9.90 -8.08
C GLY A 70 -7.65 -10.56 -7.33
N ASP A 71 -7.69 -11.91 -7.33
CA ASP A 71 -8.72 -12.69 -6.63
C ASP A 71 -8.40 -12.96 -5.14
N LYS A 72 -7.21 -12.55 -4.67
CA LYS A 72 -6.80 -12.74 -3.28
C LYS A 72 -7.15 -11.50 -2.45
N VAL A 73 -7.60 -11.74 -1.21
CA VAL A 73 -7.84 -10.68 -0.23
C VAL A 73 -6.92 -10.89 0.96
N GLU A 74 -6.18 -9.84 1.34
CA GLU A 74 -5.34 -9.84 2.53
C GLU A 74 -5.86 -8.83 3.56
N ASN A 75 -6.07 -9.29 4.80
CA ASN A 75 -6.44 -8.45 5.93
C ASN A 75 -5.18 -7.94 6.62
N VAL A 76 -5.02 -6.62 6.63
CA VAL A 76 -3.79 -5.98 7.08
C VAL A 76 -4.06 -4.73 7.89
N LYS A 77 -3.03 -4.26 8.58
CA LYS A 77 -3.00 -2.95 9.23
C LYS A 77 -1.81 -2.16 8.72
N ILE A 78 -1.97 -0.85 8.55
CA ILE A 78 -0.86 0.00 8.18
C ILE A 78 0.15 0.07 9.33
N GLN A 79 1.42 -0.22 9.02
CA GLN A 79 2.51 -0.21 9.98
C GLN A 79 3.37 1.05 9.85
N ALA A 80 3.66 1.46 8.62
CA ALA A 80 4.45 2.66 8.36
C ALA A 80 4.01 3.34 7.05
N LEU A 81 4.16 4.66 7.01
CA LEU A 81 3.86 5.48 5.85
C LEU A 81 5.03 6.43 5.59
N GLN A 82 5.63 6.31 4.41
CA GLN A 82 6.64 7.25 3.95
C GLN A 82 5.99 8.36 3.13
N ARG A 83 6.33 9.61 3.46
CA ARG A 83 5.82 10.80 2.77
C ARG A 83 6.95 11.59 2.15
N HIS A 84 6.64 12.28 1.05
CA HIS A 84 7.58 13.17 0.41
C HIS A 84 7.90 14.37 1.32
N PRO A 85 9.17 14.67 1.63
CA PRO A 85 9.54 15.69 2.61
C PRO A 85 8.96 17.09 2.30
N ALA A 86 8.97 17.50 1.03
CA ALA A 86 8.48 18.82 0.62
C ALA A 86 7.01 18.86 0.15
N LYS A 87 6.45 17.74 -0.33
CA LYS A 87 5.12 17.71 -0.98
C LYS A 87 4.05 17.09 -0.10
N ASN A 88 4.45 16.44 1.01
CA ASN A 88 3.57 15.71 1.90
C ASN A 88 2.73 14.60 1.22
N THR A 89 3.13 14.15 0.02
CA THR A 89 2.46 13.10 -0.74
C THR A 89 2.97 11.72 -0.31
N PRO A 90 2.11 10.70 -0.15
CA PRO A 90 2.54 9.32 0.09
C PRO A 90 3.55 8.84 -0.96
N MET A 91 4.58 8.12 -0.52
CA MET A 91 5.65 7.58 -1.37
C MET A 91 5.79 6.06 -1.26
N HIS A 92 5.57 5.51 -0.07
CA HIS A 92 5.60 4.08 0.21
C HIS A 92 4.71 3.79 1.42
N ALA A 93 4.09 2.61 1.45
CA ALA A 93 3.32 2.14 2.59
C ALA A 93 3.70 0.71 2.97
N ASP A 94 3.76 0.46 4.26
CA ASP A 94 4.07 -0.84 4.85
C ASP A 94 2.83 -1.35 5.57
N PHE A 95 2.43 -2.57 5.25
CA PHE A 95 1.28 -3.23 5.83
C PHE A 95 1.69 -4.51 6.55
N LYS A 96 1.20 -4.69 7.76
CA LYS A 96 1.38 -5.90 8.55
C LYS A 96 0.08 -6.70 8.57
N ARG A 97 0.15 -8.00 8.28
CA ARG A 97 -0.98 -8.92 8.40
C ARG A 97 -1.47 -8.93 9.84
N ALA A 98 -2.77 -8.67 10.01
CA ALA A 98 -3.46 -8.62 11.29
C ALA A 98 -3.79 -10.01 11.80
#